data_AF-A0A961S6Q6-F1
#
_entry.id   AF-A0A961S6Q6-F1
#
_cell.length_a   1.000
_cell.length_b   1.000
_cell.length_c   1.000
_cell.angle_alpha   90.00
_cell.angle_beta   90.00
_cell.angle_gamma   90.00
#
_symmetry.space_group_name_H-M   'P 1'
#
loop_
_entity.id
_entity.type
_entity.pdbx_description
1 polymer ?
#
loop_
_entity_poly.entity_id
_entity_poly.type
_entity_poly.pdbx_seq_one_letter_code
_entity_poly.pdbx_strand_id
1 'polypeptide(L)'
;EAEAVRERNLYRGSGESNTTHYGQDLGADRIQRIWASLKQSAELDARRASVRAFNAGSRGVKRGLAMTPVKFGISFTATWLNQAGALVLVYRDGSVHVNHGGTEMGQGLYTKLRGVAMRELGVREESVRMMKTQTDKVPNTSATAASSGSDLNGQAVRAACETLRERL
;
A
#
# COMPACT_ATOMS: atom_id res chain seq x y z
N GLU A 1 27.73 7.51 14.77
CA GLU A 1 26.31 7.12 14.92
C GLU A 1 25.83 6.21 13.80
N ALA A 2 25.00 5.22 14.13
CA ALA A 2 24.51 4.20 13.18
C ALA A 2 23.67 4.81 12.04
N GLU A 3 22.92 5.87 12.30
CA GLU A 3 22.06 6.55 11.32
C GLU A 3 22.86 7.19 10.19
N ALA A 4 24.03 7.79 10.48
CA ALA A 4 24.89 8.36 9.45
C ALA A 4 25.46 7.28 8.53
N VAL A 5 25.75 6.09 9.07
CA VAL A 5 26.18 4.93 8.28
C VAL A 5 25.03 4.45 7.39
N ARG A 6 23.81 4.31 7.93
CA ARG A 6 22.62 3.91 7.15
C ARG A 6 22.32 4.90 6.02
N GLU A 7 22.32 6.20 6.32
CA GLU A 7 22.03 7.27 5.36
C GLU A 7 22.99 7.27 4.17
N ARG A 8 24.29 7.04 4.42
CA ARG A 8 25.31 6.93 3.37
C ARG A 8 25.14 5.70 2.47
N ASN A 9 24.48 4.65 2.97
CA ASN A 9 24.27 3.37 2.27
C ASN A 9 22.84 3.21 1.73
N LEU A 10 22.00 4.25 1.77
CA LEU A 10 20.71 4.22 1.07
C LEU A 10 20.96 4.14 -0.44
N TYR A 11 20.05 3.46 -1.16
CA TYR A 11 19.93 3.62 -2.61
C TYR A 11 19.85 5.11 -2.97
N ARG A 12 20.35 5.51 -4.13
CA ARG A 12 20.42 6.91 -4.56
C ARG A 12 20.69 7.08 -6.04
N GLY A 13 20.19 8.18 -6.61
CA GLY A 13 20.53 8.61 -7.96
C GLY A 13 20.01 7.64 -9.02
N SER A 14 20.87 7.23 -9.94
CA SER A 14 20.53 6.34 -11.06
C SER A 14 21.60 5.28 -11.29
N GLY A 15 21.30 4.26 -12.08
CA GLY A 15 22.25 3.19 -12.38
C GLY A 15 22.49 2.27 -11.18
N GLU A 16 23.71 1.75 -11.03
CA GLU A 16 24.04 0.73 -10.01
C GLU A 16 23.62 1.12 -8.59
N SER A 17 23.80 2.39 -8.19
CA SER A 17 23.43 2.86 -6.85
C SER A 17 21.91 2.99 -6.62
N ASN A 18 21.08 2.82 -7.65
CA ASN A 18 19.62 2.84 -7.58
C ASN A 18 18.97 1.53 -8.08
N THR A 19 19.78 0.53 -8.43
CA THR A 19 19.32 -0.77 -8.91
C THR A 19 19.47 -1.80 -7.80
N THR A 20 18.43 -2.63 -7.60
CA THR A 20 18.49 -3.70 -6.60
C THR A 20 19.53 -4.75 -6.98
N HIS A 21 19.92 -5.59 -6.00
CA HIS A 21 20.79 -6.75 -6.22
C HIS A 21 20.26 -7.78 -7.25
N TYR A 22 19.01 -7.66 -7.69
CA TYR A 22 18.38 -8.49 -8.73
C TYR A 22 18.01 -7.69 -10.00
N GLY A 23 18.61 -6.51 -10.20
CA GLY A 23 18.51 -5.76 -11.45
C GLY A 23 17.28 -4.87 -11.61
N GLN A 24 16.46 -4.68 -10.56
CA GLN A 24 15.30 -3.79 -10.63
C GLN A 24 15.68 -2.34 -10.32
N ASP A 25 15.44 -1.43 -11.26
CA ASP A 25 15.56 0.01 -11.00
C ASP A 25 14.46 0.48 -10.02
N LEU A 26 14.86 1.24 -9.00
CA LEU A 26 13.94 1.75 -7.98
C LEU A 26 13.26 3.07 -8.38
N GLY A 27 13.75 3.73 -9.45
CA GLY A 27 13.23 5.00 -9.90
C GLY A 27 13.48 6.12 -8.90
N ALA A 28 12.44 6.86 -8.52
CA ALA A 28 12.58 8.11 -7.75
C ALA A 28 13.10 7.94 -6.31
N ASP A 29 13.82 8.95 -5.83
CA ASP A 29 14.40 9.07 -4.48
C ASP A 29 13.35 9.23 -3.36
N ARG A 30 12.56 8.18 -3.10
CA ARG A 30 11.52 8.18 -2.04
C ARG A 30 12.13 7.98 -0.65
N ILE A 31 13.11 7.08 -0.52
CA ILE A 31 13.63 6.69 0.80
C ILE A 31 14.40 7.82 1.48
N GLN A 32 15.12 8.63 0.70
CA GLN A 32 15.90 9.77 1.18
C GLN A 32 14.98 10.90 1.63
N ARG A 33 13.89 11.14 0.89
CA ARG A 33 12.85 12.10 1.31
C ARG A 33 12.19 11.66 2.61
N ILE A 34 11.76 10.40 2.72
CA ILE A 34 11.18 9.86 3.96
C ILE A 34 12.17 9.95 5.12
N TRP A 35 13.44 9.62 4.88
CA TRP A 35 14.51 9.68 5.87
C TRP A 35 14.74 11.11 6.38
N ALA A 36 14.87 12.09 5.48
CA ALA A 36 15.06 13.49 5.84
C ALA A 36 13.84 14.05 6.59
N SER A 37 12.62 13.80 6.09
CA SER A 37 11.38 14.25 6.72
C SER A 37 11.21 13.67 8.12
N LEU A 38 11.49 12.38 8.32
CA LEU A 38 11.37 11.75 9.64
C LEU A 38 12.46 12.24 10.61
N LYS A 39 13.69 12.47 10.15
CA LYS A 39 14.75 13.08 10.98
C LYS A 39 14.32 14.43 11.54
N GLN A 40 13.70 15.25 10.69
CA GLN A 40 13.20 16.57 11.07
C GLN A 40 11.96 16.47 11.99
N SER A 41 10.91 15.76 11.55
CA SER A 41 9.64 15.73 12.27
C SER A 41 9.70 14.98 13.60
N ALA A 42 10.62 14.03 13.75
CA ALA A 42 10.84 13.33 15.00
C ALA A 42 11.89 14.01 15.90
N GLU A 43 12.44 15.17 15.50
CA GLU A 43 13.48 15.91 16.21
C GLU A 43 14.67 15.03 16.64
N LEU A 44 15.16 14.22 15.70
CA LEU A 44 16.07 13.11 16.00
C LEU A 44 17.33 13.60 16.75
N ASP A 45 17.92 14.71 16.32
CA ASP A 45 19.16 15.22 16.90
C ASP A 45 18.96 15.79 18.31
N ALA A 46 17.86 16.52 18.54
CA ALA A 46 17.51 17.05 19.85
C ALA A 46 17.19 15.92 20.85
N ARG A 47 16.38 14.94 20.44
CA ARG A 47 16.08 13.75 21.27
C ARG A 47 17.34 12.93 21.55
N ARG A 48 18.26 12.83 20.60
CA ARG A 48 19.54 12.13 20.82
C ARG A 48 20.41 12.86 21.83
N ALA A 49 20.48 14.19 21.78
CA ALA A 49 21.17 14.99 22.80
C ALA A 49 20.56 14.78 24.19
N SER A 50 19.22 14.81 24.29
CA SER A 50 18.48 14.53 25.54
C SER A 50 18.75 13.13 26.09
N VAL A 51 18.76 12.10 25.23
CA VAL A 51 19.10 10.71 25.62
C VAL A 51 20.52 10.62 26.17
N ARG A 52 21.50 11.27 25.53
CA ARG A 52 22.89 11.31 26.03
C ARG A 52 22.98 11.98 27.40
N ALA A 53 22.32 13.12 27.59
CA ALA A 53 22.31 13.83 28.86
C ALA A 53 21.69 12.98 29.98
N PHE A 54 20.53 12.35 29.72
CA PHE A 54 19.89 11.44 30.67
C PHE A 54 20.80 10.26 31.03
N ASN A 55 21.43 9.64 30.03
CA ASN A 55 22.29 8.49 30.24
C ASN A 55 23.58 8.82 31.00
N ALA A 56 24.07 10.07 30.94
CA ALA A 56 25.24 10.49 31.71
C ALA A 56 24.93 10.58 33.22
N GLY A 57 23.72 11.02 33.58
CA GLY A 57 23.28 11.16 34.98
C GLY A 57 22.67 9.91 35.62
N SER A 58 22.23 8.92 34.82
CA SER A 58 21.54 7.75 35.34
C SER A 58 22.44 6.52 35.48
N ARG A 59 22.47 5.90 36.66
CA ARG A 59 23.27 4.69 36.95
C ARG A 59 22.53 3.37 36.68
N GLY A 60 21.22 3.31 36.93
CA GLY A 60 20.42 2.07 36.85
C GLY A 60 19.47 1.96 35.67
N VAL A 61 19.23 3.06 34.93
CA VAL A 61 18.29 3.10 33.79
C VAL A 61 18.94 3.81 32.62
N LYS A 62 18.85 3.26 31.41
CA LYS A 62 19.35 3.90 30.19
C LYS A 62 18.22 4.04 29.17
N ARG A 63 18.33 5.06 28.32
CA ARG A 63 17.45 5.29 27.17
C ARG A 63 18.21 5.00 25.88
N GLY A 64 17.48 4.46 24.89
CA GLY A 64 17.96 4.24 23.53
C GLY A 64 17.11 4.97 22.52
N LEU A 65 17.72 5.33 21.39
CA LEU A 65 17.03 5.95 20.26
C LEU A 65 17.63 5.40 18.97
N ALA A 66 16.78 4.93 18.06
CA ALA A 66 17.19 4.40 16.78
C ALA A 66 16.20 4.80 15.68
N MET A 67 16.72 4.97 14.47
CA MET A 67 15.95 5.15 13.25
C MET A 67 16.43 4.18 12.17
N THR A 68 15.49 3.46 11.55
CA THR A 68 15.77 2.36 10.60
C THR A 68 14.93 2.55 9.34
N PRO A 69 15.54 2.57 8.14
CA PRO A 69 14.79 2.64 6.89
C PRO A 69 14.21 1.27 6.52
N VAL A 70 13.13 1.26 5.73
CA VAL A 70 12.57 0.02 5.15
C VAL A 70 12.25 0.22 3.67
N LYS A 71 12.61 -0.77 2.85
CA LYS A 71 12.17 -0.91 1.46
C LYS A 71 11.49 -2.26 1.33
N PHE A 72 10.20 -2.27 1.01
CA PHE A 72 9.40 -3.48 0.91
C PHE A 72 8.79 -3.58 -0.49
N GLY A 73 9.09 -4.67 -1.20
CA GLY A 73 8.53 -4.92 -2.54
C GLY A 73 7.08 -5.36 -2.43
N ILE A 74 6.21 -4.86 -3.30
CA ILE A 74 4.78 -5.18 -3.33
C ILE A 74 4.51 -5.96 -4.61
N SER A 75 4.07 -7.20 -4.45
CA SER A 75 3.55 -8.14 -5.46
C SER A 75 3.71 -9.56 -4.94
N PHE A 76 2.98 -10.51 -5.50
CA PHE A 76 3.36 -11.91 -5.38
C PHE A 76 4.62 -12.19 -6.21
N THR A 77 5.54 -12.98 -5.64
CA THR A 77 6.73 -13.45 -6.36
C THR A 77 6.35 -14.35 -7.54
N ALA A 78 5.33 -15.19 -7.37
CA ALA A 78 4.69 -15.91 -8.47
C ALA A 78 3.82 -14.93 -9.27
N THR A 79 4.28 -14.57 -10.47
CA THR A 79 3.69 -13.50 -11.29
C THR A 79 2.22 -13.71 -11.60
N TRP A 80 1.81 -14.96 -11.86
CA TRP A 80 0.42 -15.31 -12.16
C TRP A 80 -0.54 -15.09 -10.99
N LEU A 81 -0.07 -14.96 -9.74
CA LEU A 81 -0.92 -14.59 -8.61
C LEU A 81 -1.23 -13.08 -8.56
N ASN A 82 -0.58 -12.26 -9.41
CA ASN A 82 -0.90 -10.84 -9.55
C ASN A 82 -2.06 -10.65 -10.55
N GLN A 83 -3.17 -11.36 -10.31
CA GLN A 83 -4.41 -11.26 -11.08
C GLN A 83 -5.59 -11.05 -10.13
N ALA A 84 -6.64 -10.40 -10.63
CA ALA A 84 -7.90 -10.24 -9.91
C ALA A 84 -9.07 -10.20 -10.89
N GLY A 85 -10.26 -10.51 -10.38
CA GLY A 85 -11.52 -10.40 -11.10
C GLY A 85 -12.55 -9.62 -10.28
N ALA A 86 -13.53 -9.06 -10.98
CA ALA A 86 -14.69 -8.41 -10.39
C ALA A 86 -15.93 -8.67 -11.23
N LEU A 87 -17.09 -8.68 -10.59
CA LEU A 87 -18.41 -8.74 -11.21
C LEU A 87 -19.20 -7.54 -10.70
N VAL A 88 -19.63 -6.68 -11.62
CA VAL A 88 -20.43 -5.49 -11.33
C VAL A 88 -21.78 -5.61 -12.02
N LEU A 89 -22.86 -5.44 -11.26
CA LEU A 89 -24.23 -5.50 -11.75
C LEU A 89 -24.92 -4.16 -11.47
N VAL A 90 -25.49 -3.54 -12.50
CA VAL A 90 -26.33 -2.34 -12.39
C VAL A 90 -27.78 -2.77 -12.61
N TYR A 91 -28.63 -2.55 -11.62
CA TYR A 91 -30.06 -2.88 -11.69
C TYR A 91 -30.88 -1.72 -12.27
N ARG A 92 -32.12 -2.01 -12.67
CA ARG A 92 -33.02 -1.01 -13.27
C ARG A 92 -33.38 0.16 -12.35
N ASP A 93 -33.28 -0.04 -11.04
CA ASP A 93 -33.49 1.02 -10.04
C ASP A 93 -32.23 1.87 -9.79
N GLY A 94 -31.14 1.62 -10.51
CA GLY A 94 -29.87 2.32 -10.38
C GLY A 94 -28.99 1.82 -9.23
N SER A 95 -29.40 0.78 -8.49
CA SER A 95 -28.53 0.14 -7.51
C SER A 95 -27.42 -0.66 -8.19
N VAL A 96 -26.26 -0.73 -7.55
CA VAL A 96 -25.04 -1.35 -8.07
C VAL A 96 -24.55 -2.39 -7.06
N HIS A 97 -24.44 -3.64 -7.49
CA HIS A 97 -23.78 -4.70 -6.72
C HIS A 97 -22.36 -4.91 -7.24
N VAL A 98 -21.40 -4.98 -6.32
CA VAL A 98 -19.99 -5.21 -6.64
C VAL A 98 -19.48 -6.44 -5.89
N ASN A 99 -19.08 -7.46 -6.65
CA ASN A 99 -18.32 -8.60 -6.19
C ASN A 99 -16.87 -8.48 -6.69
N HIS A 100 -15.91 -8.89 -5.86
CA HIS A 100 -14.51 -8.99 -6.24
C HIS A 100 -13.87 -10.19 -5.51
N GLY A 101 -12.66 -10.57 -5.92
CA GLY A 101 -11.99 -11.76 -5.41
C GLY A 101 -11.29 -11.64 -4.05
N GLY A 102 -11.16 -10.42 -3.54
CA GLY A 102 -10.48 -10.14 -2.28
C GLY A 102 -11.38 -10.24 -1.05
N THR A 103 -10.80 -10.55 0.10
CA THR A 103 -11.47 -10.79 1.38
C THR A 103 -11.24 -9.63 2.34
N GLU A 104 -12.32 -9.11 2.92
CA GLU A 104 -12.24 -8.15 4.02
C GLU A 104 -11.76 -8.84 5.31
N MET A 105 -10.74 -8.28 5.94
CA MET A 105 -10.14 -8.77 7.18
C MET A 105 -9.70 -7.63 8.12
N GLY A 106 -10.31 -6.44 7.95
CA GLY A 106 -10.09 -5.24 8.79
C GLY A 106 -9.24 -4.16 8.12
N GLN A 107 -8.72 -4.40 6.92
CA GLN A 107 -7.90 -3.46 6.15
C GLN A 107 -8.70 -2.45 5.32
N GLY A 108 -10.03 -2.55 5.34
CA GLY A 108 -10.95 -1.66 4.63
C GLY A 108 -10.89 -1.86 3.12
N LEU A 109 -10.69 -3.10 2.66
CA LEU A 109 -10.67 -3.44 1.25
C LEU A 109 -12.00 -3.10 0.58
N TYR A 110 -13.12 -3.45 1.20
CA TYR A 110 -14.45 -3.22 0.65
C TYR A 110 -14.75 -1.72 0.56
N THR A 111 -14.37 -0.95 1.58
CA THR A 111 -14.51 0.51 1.59
C THR A 111 -13.73 1.15 0.44
N LYS A 112 -12.48 0.74 0.23
CA LYS A 112 -11.65 1.25 -0.87
C LYS A 112 -12.26 0.96 -2.24
N LEU A 113 -12.71 -0.28 -2.47
CA LEU A 113 -13.28 -0.69 -3.75
C LEU A 113 -14.66 -0.10 -4.02
N ARG A 114 -15.46 0.15 -2.97
CA ARG A 114 -16.69 0.94 -3.07
C ARG A 114 -16.38 2.33 -3.61
N GLY A 115 -15.33 2.99 -3.08
CA GLY A 115 -14.86 4.28 -3.56
C GLY A 115 -14.42 4.26 -5.03
N VAL A 116 -13.78 3.17 -5.48
CA VAL A 116 -13.47 2.96 -6.90
C VAL A 116 -14.75 2.91 -7.73
N ALA A 117 -15.70 2.03 -7.39
CA ALA A 117 -16.96 1.90 -8.14
C ALA A 117 -17.76 3.20 -8.17
N MET A 118 -17.85 3.93 -7.06
CA MET A 118 -18.51 5.24 -6.97
C MET A 118 -17.88 6.25 -7.93
N ARG A 119 -16.55 6.37 -7.91
CA ARG A 119 -15.80 7.28 -8.77
C ARG A 119 -15.96 6.91 -10.23
N GLU A 120 -15.78 5.63 -10.57
CA GLU A 120 -15.78 5.19 -11.95
C GLU A 120 -17.17 5.27 -12.58
N LEU A 121 -18.25 5.01 -11.82
CA LEU A 121 -19.63 5.09 -12.31
C LEU A 121 -20.29 6.45 -12.10
N GLY A 122 -19.67 7.36 -11.34
CA GLY A 122 -20.26 8.67 -11.02
C GLY A 122 -21.50 8.60 -10.12
N VAL A 123 -21.57 7.59 -9.24
CA VAL A 123 -22.73 7.34 -8.36
C VAL A 123 -22.41 7.60 -6.90
N ARG A 124 -23.47 7.84 -6.11
CA ARG A 124 -23.34 8.04 -4.66
C ARG A 124 -23.11 6.72 -3.93
N GLU A 125 -22.64 6.82 -2.70
CA GLU A 125 -22.27 5.69 -1.86
C GLU A 125 -23.44 4.72 -1.67
N GLU A 126 -24.61 5.23 -1.34
CA GLU A 126 -25.88 4.51 -1.12
C GLU A 126 -26.33 3.66 -2.31
N SER A 127 -25.92 4.02 -3.53
CA SER A 127 -26.21 3.24 -4.73
C SER A 127 -25.31 2.00 -4.85
N VAL A 128 -24.16 1.95 -4.18
CA VAL A 128 -23.19 0.86 -4.30
C VAL A 128 -23.24 -0.03 -3.07
N ARG A 129 -23.53 -1.33 -3.29
CA ARG A 129 -23.46 -2.37 -2.28
C ARG A 129 -22.31 -3.33 -2.58
N MET A 130 -21.37 -3.41 -1.65
CA MET A 130 -20.31 -4.43 -1.68
C MET A 130 -20.85 -5.78 -1.24
N MET A 131 -20.63 -6.81 -2.05
CA MET A 131 -21.06 -8.17 -1.78
C MET A 131 -19.95 -9.00 -1.14
N LYS A 132 -20.32 -10.05 -0.41
CA LYS A 132 -19.34 -10.98 0.17
C LYS A 132 -18.54 -11.68 -0.94
N THR A 133 -17.28 -11.97 -0.68
CA THR A 133 -16.41 -12.75 -1.57
C THR A 133 -17.03 -14.14 -1.72
N GLN A 134 -17.31 -14.54 -2.97
CA GLN A 134 -17.91 -15.83 -3.28
C GLN A 134 -17.35 -16.36 -4.60
N THR A 135 -16.94 -17.63 -4.61
CA THR A 135 -16.25 -18.27 -5.74
C THR A 135 -17.17 -18.54 -6.92
N ASP A 136 -18.49 -18.58 -6.72
CA ASP A 136 -19.48 -18.67 -7.80
C ASP A 136 -19.69 -17.33 -8.53
N LYS A 137 -19.30 -16.20 -7.92
CA LYS A 137 -19.38 -14.86 -8.54
C LYS A 137 -18.08 -14.46 -9.20
N VAL A 138 -16.95 -14.74 -8.55
CA VAL A 138 -15.61 -14.45 -9.07
C VAL A 138 -14.74 -15.69 -8.84
N PRO A 139 -14.54 -16.55 -9.85
CA PRO A 139 -13.74 -17.76 -9.73
C PRO A 139 -12.23 -17.47 -9.83
N ASN A 140 -11.40 -18.45 -9.46
CA ASN A 140 -9.94 -18.46 -9.67
C ASN A 140 -9.20 -17.25 -9.09
N THR A 141 -9.66 -16.74 -7.95
CA THR A 141 -9.09 -15.55 -7.33
C THR A 141 -7.79 -15.86 -6.59
N SER A 142 -6.85 -14.92 -6.63
CA SER A 142 -5.64 -15.01 -5.81
C SER A 142 -5.95 -14.69 -4.34
N ALA A 143 -5.11 -15.18 -3.42
CA ALA A 143 -5.28 -14.90 -1.99
C ALA A 143 -5.19 -13.39 -1.71
N THR A 144 -5.92 -12.92 -0.69
CA THR A 144 -5.75 -11.55 -0.19
C THR A 144 -4.47 -11.46 0.65
N ALA A 145 -3.34 -11.27 -0.04
CA ALA A 145 -2.01 -11.23 0.55
C ALA A 145 -1.09 -10.28 -0.25
N ALA A 146 0.22 -10.34 0.02
CA ALA A 146 1.27 -9.57 -0.68
C ALA A 146 1.10 -8.04 -0.68
N SER A 147 0.23 -7.51 0.20
CA SER A 147 -0.17 -6.10 0.26
C SER A 147 -0.73 -5.54 -1.06
N SER A 148 -1.18 -6.40 -1.98
CA SER A 148 -1.64 -6.04 -3.33
C SER A 148 -3.16 -6.14 -3.49
N GLY A 149 -3.88 -6.56 -2.44
CA GLY A 149 -5.32 -6.86 -2.52
C GLY A 149 -6.17 -5.69 -3.03
N SER A 150 -5.95 -4.47 -2.52
CA SER A 150 -6.68 -3.28 -2.99
C SER A 150 -6.27 -2.86 -4.39
N ASP A 151 -4.98 -2.94 -4.73
CA ASP A 151 -4.47 -2.55 -6.04
C ASP A 151 -5.05 -3.44 -7.13
N LEU A 152 -4.95 -4.77 -6.97
CA LEU A 152 -5.41 -5.74 -7.96
C LEU A 152 -6.94 -5.72 -8.08
N ASN A 153 -7.67 -5.86 -6.97
CA ASN A 153 -9.13 -5.92 -7.03
C ASN A 153 -9.74 -4.55 -7.36
N GLY A 154 -9.08 -3.45 -7.00
CA GLY A 154 -9.48 -2.10 -7.39
C GLY A 154 -9.42 -1.92 -8.90
N GLN A 155 -8.33 -2.35 -9.55
CA GLN A 155 -8.25 -2.32 -11.02
C GLN A 155 -9.27 -3.24 -11.68
N ALA A 156 -9.55 -4.43 -11.12
CA ALA A 156 -10.59 -5.31 -11.63
C ALA A 156 -11.99 -4.67 -11.55
N VAL A 157 -12.32 -4.02 -10.43
CA VAL A 157 -13.58 -3.27 -10.28
C VAL A 157 -13.65 -2.11 -11.26
N ARG A 158 -12.56 -1.34 -11.39
CA ARG A 158 -12.47 -0.24 -12.37
C ARG A 158 -12.72 -0.72 -13.79
N ALA A 159 -12.05 -1.78 -14.23
CA ALA A 159 -12.22 -2.32 -15.58
C ALA A 159 -13.68 -2.77 -15.86
N ALA A 160 -14.33 -3.40 -14.87
CA ALA A 160 -15.75 -3.76 -14.98
C ALA A 160 -16.65 -2.52 -15.10
N CYS A 161 -16.39 -1.47 -14.31
CA CYS A 161 -17.11 -0.20 -14.38
C CYS A 161 -16.89 0.55 -15.71
N GLU A 162 -15.65 0.60 -16.22
CA GLU A 162 -15.32 1.19 -17.52
C GLU A 162 -16.08 0.47 -18.65
N THR A 163 -16.09 -0.87 -18.64
CA THR A 163 -16.84 -1.69 -19.60
C THR A 163 -18.34 -1.38 -19.60
N LEU A 164 -18.93 -1.14 -18.43
CA LEU A 164 -20.34 -0.78 -18.31
C LEU A 164 -20.61 0.63 -18.86
N ARG A 165 -19.73 1.59 -18.56
CA ARG A 165 -19.86 2.97 -19.04
C ARG A 165 -19.75 3.10 -20.55
N GLU A 166 -18.96 2.26 -21.20
CA GLU A 166 -18.87 2.24 -22.68
C GLU A 166 -20.17 1.78 -23.36
N ARG A 167 -21.10 1.17 -22.61
CA ARG A 167 -22.37 0.64 -23.11
C ARG A 167 -23.58 1.53 -22.79
N LEU A 168 -23.38 2.60 -22.03
CA LEU A 168 -24.40 3.55 -21.58
C LEU A 168 -24.21 4.90 -22.29
#